data_AF-A0A9X2IXM3-F1
#
_entry.id   AF-A0A9X2IXM3-F1
#
_cell.length_a   1.000
_cell.length_b   1.000
_cell.length_c   1.000
_cell.angle_alpha   90.00
_cell.angle_beta   90.00
_cell.angle_gamma   90.00
#
_symmetry.space_group_name_H-M   'P 1'
#
loop_
_entity.id
_entity.type
_entity.pdbx_description
1 polymer ?
#
loop_
_entity_poly.entity_id
_entity_poly.type
_entity_poly.pdbx_seq_one_letter_code
_entity_poly.pdbx_strand_id
1 'polypeptide(L)'
;MRSERDARGWSQADAVRAMRAKSSHNLPTDSTLLRNWRRWESGESRPDDFYAPIIAAAFDTVTAAFFPKARPNRDDELLSSTGMDTLEFIGRLRMSDVSSATLDAIRITAERLCCEYPCADPLELHSEGTAWLRRITSLLDGRLTLAQHREVLVLAGWVALLVGCVDYDLGWRTTAEATRRAALSLGQEAEHAEIQGWGAEMAAWFALTQGNYRGAIDAAESGLATARELGVGVQLAAQQAKAWARIGDRAAMENALRQGRAILEKLDHPANLDNHFVVDPQKFDFYAMDCCRVAGDDRLAESYARQVIRTSTGPDGTIRKPMRVSEAQLTLAVVAVRGRDLELAVDEGMRAFAGKRRSLPSLLWIAGEAAREMIERFPGDPRTRDYLDQLRSLAAS
;
A
#
# COMPACT_ATOMS: atom_id res chain seq x y z
N MET A 1 39.98 34.93 23.16
CA MET A 1 41.00 35.84 23.75
C MET A 1 42.42 35.51 23.31
N ARG A 2 43.03 34.38 23.74
CA ARG A 2 44.42 34.01 23.35
C ARG A 2 44.64 34.00 21.85
N SER A 3 43.83 33.23 21.13
CA SER A 3 43.90 33.09 19.67
C SER A 3 43.83 34.44 18.93
N GLU A 4 43.01 35.37 19.42
CA GLU A 4 42.79 36.69 18.81
C GLU A 4 43.95 37.66 19.05
N ARG A 5 44.60 37.53 20.20
CA ARG A 5 45.84 38.24 20.55
C ARG A 5 47.01 37.72 19.72
N ASP A 6 47.18 36.40 19.67
CA ASP A 6 48.26 35.74 18.92
C ASP A 6 48.14 36.01 17.41
N ALA A 7 46.92 36.00 16.85
CA ALA A 7 46.68 36.33 15.45
C ALA A 7 47.11 37.76 15.06
N ARG A 8 47.13 38.70 16.01
CA ARG A 8 47.58 40.09 15.82
C ARG A 8 49.05 40.31 16.21
N GLY A 9 49.76 39.26 16.66
CA GLY A 9 51.13 39.35 17.15
C GLY A 9 51.28 40.18 18.42
N TRP A 10 50.20 40.35 19.20
CA TRP A 10 50.19 41.21 20.39
C TRP A 10 50.73 40.48 21.61
N SER A 11 51.51 41.18 22.45
CA SER A 11 51.74 40.72 23.83
C SER A 11 50.49 40.94 24.70
N GLN A 12 50.43 40.33 25.88
CA GLN A 12 49.35 40.62 26.84
C GLN A 12 49.32 42.10 27.24
N ALA A 13 50.49 42.76 27.27
CA ALA A 13 50.59 44.19 27.56
C ALA A 13 50.04 45.05 26.41
N ASP A 14 50.24 44.63 25.16
CA ASP A 14 49.67 45.33 24.00
C ASP A 14 48.15 45.22 23.98
N ALA A 15 47.60 44.07 24.37
CA ALA A 15 46.16 43.88 24.50
C ALA A 15 45.55 44.77 25.60
N VAL A 16 46.22 44.89 26.75
CA VAL A 16 45.81 45.83 27.82
C VAL A 16 45.90 47.29 27.35
N ARG A 17 46.93 47.65 26.58
CA ARG A 17 47.06 48.98 25.98
C ARG A 17 45.93 49.26 24.99
N ALA A 18 45.58 48.29 24.14
CA ALA A 18 44.47 48.39 23.20
C ALA A 18 43.12 48.55 23.92
N MET A 19 42.88 47.79 25.00
CA MET A 19 41.70 47.97 25.86
C MET A 19 41.61 49.39 26.41
N ARG A 20 42.73 49.95 26.92
CA ARG A 20 42.74 51.30 27.47
C ARG A 20 42.50 52.36 26.39
N ALA A 21 43.06 52.18 25.19
CA ALA A 21 42.85 53.09 24.07
C ALA A 21 41.40 53.13 23.57
N LYS A 22 40.65 52.02 23.72
CA LYS A 22 39.25 51.89 23.27
C LYS A 22 38.23 52.11 24.40
N SER A 23 38.68 52.31 25.64
CA SER A 23 37.80 52.55 26.79
C SER A 23 37.55 54.05 26.99
N SER A 24 36.29 54.44 27.11
CA SER A 24 35.88 55.76 27.62
C SER A 24 35.84 55.81 29.15
N HIS A 25 36.00 54.67 29.83
CA HIS A 25 36.01 54.54 31.28
C HIS A 25 37.44 54.49 31.85
N ASN A 26 37.60 55.00 33.08
CA ASN A 26 38.88 54.95 33.78
C ASN A 26 39.18 53.51 34.23
N LEU A 27 40.17 52.87 33.61
CA LEU A 27 40.54 51.50 33.93
C LEU A 27 41.61 51.44 35.04
N PRO A 28 41.62 50.38 35.88
CA PRO A 28 42.64 50.13 36.90
C PRO A 28 44.07 50.14 36.35
N THR A 29 45.08 50.16 37.22
CA THR A 29 46.50 50.16 36.81
C THR A 29 46.86 49.01 35.87
N ASP A 30 47.83 49.22 35.00
CA ASP A 30 48.24 48.23 33.99
C ASP A 30 48.68 46.89 34.62
N SER A 31 49.30 46.91 35.80
CA SER A 31 49.63 45.70 36.56
C SER A 31 48.38 44.90 36.99
N THR A 32 47.30 45.60 37.36
CA THR A 32 46.03 44.98 37.74
C THR A 32 45.31 44.41 36.52
N LEU A 33 45.28 45.15 35.42
CA LEU A 33 44.67 44.71 34.16
C LEU A 33 45.42 43.52 33.56
N LEU A 34 46.76 43.52 33.58
CA LEU A 34 47.56 42.38 33.14
C LEU A 34 47.27 41.11 33.95
N ARG A 35 47.09 41.24 35.25
CA ARG A 35 46.70 40.10 36.11
C ARG A 35 45.32 39.57 35.74
N ASN A 36 44.34 40.45 35.56
CA ASN A 36 42.99 40.05 35.15
C ASN A 36 43.00 39.42 33.75
N TRP A 37 43.76 39.99 32.82
CA TRP A 37 43.93 39.47 31.47
C TRP A 37 44.45 38.03 31.47
N ARG A 38 45.46 37.73 32.30
CA ARG A 38 45.97 36.35 32.46
C ARG A 38 44.90 35.37 32.95
N ARG A 39 44.05 35.80 33.88
CA ARG A 39 42.93 34.97 34.37
C ARG A 39 41.87 34.73 33.30
N TRP A 40 41.54 35.77 32.52
CA TRP A 40 40.60 35.65 31.41
C TRP A 40 41.13 34.79 30.27
N GLU A 41 42.42 34.92 29.95
CA GLU A 41 43.06 34.19 28.86
C GLU A 41 43.38 32.71 29.20
N SER A 42 43.48 32.38 30.49
CA SER A 42 43.58 31.01 30.99
C SER A 42 42.22 30.34 31.20
N GLY A 43 41.13 31.11 31.24
CA GLY A 43 39.79 30.62 31.55
C GLY A 43 39.51 30.45 33.05
N GLU A 44 40.43 30.88 33.94
CA GLU A 44 40.23 30.89 35.40
C GLU A 44 39.03 31.77 35.80
N SER A 45 38.82 32.86 35.07
CA SER A 45 37.63 33.69 35.23
C SER A 45 37.15 34.23 33.88
N ARG A 46 35.87 34.62 33.80
CA ARG A 46 35.30 35.28 32.63
C ARG A 46 35.25 36.79 32.86
N PRO A 47 35.53 37.63 31.85
CA PRO A 47 35.22 39.06 31.93
C PRO A 47 33.73 39.26 32.20
N ASP A 48 33.43 40.12 33.16
CA ASP A 48 32.05 40.51 33.47
C ASP A 48 31.48 41.45 32.39
N ASP A 49 30.22 41.86 32.58
CA ASP A 49 29.52 42.73 31.64
C ASP A 49 30.17 44.12 31.50
N PHE A 50 31.07 44.51 32.41
CA PHE A 50 31.84 45.76 32.31
C PHE A 50 33.07 45.60 31.43
N TYR A 51 33.90 44.56 31.64
CA TYR A 51 35.13 44.36 30.89
C TYR A 51 34.90 43.71 29.52
N ALA A 52 33.89 42.85 29.37
CA ALA A 52 33.64 42.12 28.13
C ALA A 52 33.44 43.03 26.89
N PRO A 53 32.66 44.13 26.96
CA PRO A 53 32.52 45.05 25.83
C PRO A 53 33.81 45.80 25.47
N ILE A 54 34.60 46.18 26.49
CA ILE A 54 35.86 46.90 26.31
C ILE A 54 36.90 46.01 25.64
N ILE A 55 36.96 44.73 26.04
CA ILE A 55 37.83 43.74 25.40
C ILE A 55 37.39 43.52 23.95
N ALA A 56 36.10 43.36 23.68
CA ALA A 56 35.60 43.19 22.32
C ALA A 56 35.94 44.39 21.42
N ALA A 57 35.78 45.62 21.94
CA ALA A 57 36.16 46.85 21.24
C ALA A 57 37.68 46.94 20.99
N ALA A 58 38.52 46.41 21.87
CA ALA A 58 39.97 46.32 21.69
C ALA A 58 40.36 45.47 20.47
N PHE A 59 39.52 44.51 20.06
CA PHE A 59 39.72 43.67 18.89
C PHE A 59 38.86 44.07 17.69
N ASP A 60 38.22 45.25 17.75
CA ASP A 60 37.29 45.77 16.72
C ASP A 60 36.16 44.77 16.38
N THR A 61 35.56 44.18 17.42
CA THR A 61 34.43 43.25 17.28
C THR A 61 33.33 43.52 18.32
N VAL A 62 32.24 42.77 18.25
CA VAL A 62 31.07 42.90 19.15
C VAL A 62 31.14 41.89 20.31
N THR A 63 30.67 42.30 21.49
CA THR A 63 30.72 41.48 22.72
C THR A 63 30.09 40.09 22.54
N ALA A 64 28.98 40.01 21.81
CA ALA A 64 28.29 38.73 21.57
C ALA A 64 29.08 37.76 20.68
N ALA A 65 29.92 38.27 19.76
CA ALA A 65 30.78 37.44 18.92
C ALA A 65 32.02 36.97 19.69
N PHE A 66 32.56 37.84 20.56
CA PHE A 66 33.79 37.57 21.30
C PHE A 66 33.58 36.79 22.61
N PHE A 67 32.41 36.97 23.24
CA PHE A 67 31.98 36.29 24.46
C PHE A 67 30.53 35.80 24.30
N PRO A 68 30.28 34.74 23.53
CA PRO A 68 28.92 34.22 23.34
C PRO A 68 28.28 33.90 24.70
N LYS A 69 27.07 34.41 24.94
CA LYS A 69 26.27 33.99 26.10
C LYS A 69 25.94 32.52 25.90
N ALA A 70 26.21 31.69 26.91
CA ALA A 70 25.79 30.29 26.88
C ALA A 70 24.27 30.30 26.68
N ARG A 71 23.81 29.81 25.54
CA ARG A 71 22.38 29.54 25.37
C ARG A 71 22.05 28.40 26.33
N PRO A 72 21.04 28.52 27.21
CA PRO A 72 20.49 27.34 27.84
C PRO A 72 20.08 26.40 26.72
N ASN A 73 20.62 25.19 26.73
CA ASN A 73 20.32 24.19 25.72
C ASN A 73 18.86 23.77 25.95
N ARG A 74 17.96 24.29 25.12
CA ARG A 74 16.50 24.16 25.29
C ARG A 74 16.04 22.69 25.32
N ASP A 75 16.86 21.80 24.78
CA ASP A 75 16.65 20.36 24.74
C ASP A 75 16.87 19.70 26.12
N ASP A 76 17.80 20.20 26.95
CA ASP A 76 18.05 19.66 28.30
C ASP A 76 16.97 20.05 29.33
N GLU A 77 16.34 21.22 29.15
CA GLU A 77 15.29 21.72 30.04
C GLU A 77 13.95 21.00 29.79
N LEU A 78 13.67 20.59 28.54
CA LEU A 78 12.51 19.79 28.18
C LEU A 78 12.62 18.35 28.72
N LEU A 79 13.80 17.72 28.62
CA LEU A 79 14.04 16.36 29.12
C LEU A 79 13.97 16.29 30.66
N SER A 80 14.59 17.25 31.36
CA SER A 80 14.57 17.30 32.82
C SER A 80 13.19 17.60 33.42
N SER A 81 12.32 18.34 32.71
CA SER A 81 10.95 18.62 33.17
C SER A 81 10.03 17.40 33.24
N THR A 82 10.40 16.30 32.56
CA THR A 82 9.64 15.03 32.56
C THR A 82 10.14 14.01 33.58
N GLY A 83 11.26 14.28 34.26
CA GLY A 83 11.89 13.34 35.20
C GLY A 83 12.46 12.06 34.57
N MET A 84 12.54 11.99 33.23
CA MET A 84 12.95 10.81 32.48
C MET A 84 14.38 10.97 31.94
N ASP A 85 15.26 10.03 32.27
CA ASP A 85 16.58 9.91 31.63
C ASP A 85 16.38 9.56 30.14
N THR A 86 17.19 10.13 29.24
CA THR A 86 17.16 9.80 27.80
C THR A 86 17.28 8.28 27.57
N LEU A 87 18.02 7.57 28.41
CA LEU A 87 18.11 6.11 28.37
C LEU A 87 16.82 5.41 28.80
N GLU A 88 16.11 5.95 29.79
CA GLU A 88 14.81 5.44 30.22
C GLU A 88 13.74 5.67 29.13
N PHE A 89 13.78 6.83 28.47
CA PHE A 89 12.91 7.14 27.33
C PHE A 89 13.14 6.16 26.16
N ILE A 90 14.40 5.94 25.76
CA ILE A 90 14.77 4.96 24.72
C ILE A 90 14.37 3.55 25.15
N GLY A 91 14.55 3.20 26.44
CA GLY A 91 14.12 1.93 27.00
C GLY A 91 12.63 1.69 26.83
N ARG A 92 11.79 2.67 27.20
CA ARG A 92 10.33 2.61 27.04
C ARG A 92 9.89 2.53 25.58
N LEU A 93 10.56 3.23 24.66
CA LEU A 93 10.29 3.15 23.21
C LEU A 93 10.55 1.76 22.62
N ARG A 94 11.40 0.95 23.26
CA ARG A 94 11.74 -0.42 22.83
C ARG A 94 10.93 -1.50 23.56
N MET A 95 10.14 -1.12 24.56
CA MET A 95 9.28 -2.08 25.25
C MET A 95 8.14 -2.50 24.34
N SER A 96 7.95 -3.81 24.24
CA SER A 96 6.83 -4.41 23.53
C SER A 96 6.28 -5.57 24.33
N ASP A 97 4.95 -5.64 24.41
CA ASP A 97 4.24 -6.79 24.96
C ASP A 97 4.09 -7.91 23.90
N VAL A 98 4.58 -7.70 22.66
CA VAL A 98 4.51 -8.65 21.53
C VAL A 98 5.89 -9.10 21.07
N SER A 99 6.10 -10.42 21.02
CA SER A 99 7.34 -11.03 20.52
C SER A 99 7.43 -11.00 18.99
N SER A 100 8.65 -10.97 18.44
CA SER A 100 8.88 -11.09 17.00
C SER A 100 8.32 -12.41 16.43
N ALA A 101 8.46 -13.51 17.17
CA ALA A 101 7.91 -14.81 16.77
C ALA A 101 6.38 -14.79 16.62
N THR A 102 5.68 -14.01 17.44
CA THR A 102 4.23 -13.81 17.30
C THR A 102 3.89 -13.10 16.00
N LEU A 103 4.62 -12.02 15.66
CA LEU A 103 4.42 -11.27 14.42
C LEU A 103 4.75 -12.11 13.19
N ASP A 104 5.82 -12.89 13.23
CA ASP A 104 6.19 -13.83 12.17
C ASP A 104 5.11 -14.90 11.95
N ALA A 105 4.56 -15.47 13.03
CA ALA A 105 3.47 -16.44 12.94
C ALA A 105 2.20 -15.84 12.30
N ILE A 106 1.87 -14.59 12.63
CA ILE A 106 0.75 -13.86 12.02
C ILE A 106 1.03 -13.61 10.54
N ARG A 107 2.25 -13.19 10.17
CA ARG A 107 2.67 -12.98 8.78
C ARG A 107 2.51 -14.24 7.94
N ILE A 108 3.01 -15.37 8.43
CA ILE A 108 2.86 -16.68 7.77
C ILE A 108 1.38 -17.03 7.61
N THR A 109 0.56 -16.76 8.63
CA THR A 109 -0.87 -17.07 8.57
C THR A 109 -1.62 -16.18 7.58
N ALA A 110 -1.33 -14.87 7.55
CA ALA A 110 -1.91 -13.95 6.59
C ALA A 110 -1.57 -14.38 5.15
N GLU A 111 -0.31 -14.74 4.89
CA GLU A 111 0.14 -15.26 3.59
C GLU A 111 -0.62 -16.54 3.20
N ARG A 112 -0.74 -17.50 4.13
CA ARG A 112 -1.48 -18.75 3.91
C ARG A 112 -2.94 -18.47 3.51
N LEU A 113 -3.63 -17.62 4.26
CA LEU A 113 -5.03 -17.29 3.98
C LEU A 113 -5.21 -16.65 2.59
N CYS A 114 -4.28 -15.78 2.18
CA CYS A 114 -4.27 -15.19 0.85
C CYS A 114 -3.99 -16.22 -0.27
N CYS A 115 -3.23 -17.28 0.01
CA CYS A 115 -2.98 -18.38 -0.92
C CYS A 115 -4.17 -19.34 -1.03
N GLU A 116 -4.91 -19.53 0.06
CA GLU A 116 -6.09 -20.41 0.12
C GLU A 116 -7.33 -19.78 -0.54
N TYR A 117 -7.40 -18.45 -0.62
CA TYR A 117 -8.51 -17.69 -1.22
C TYR A 117 -9.10 -18.24 -2.54
N PRO A 118 -8.30 -18.63 -3.54
CA PRO A 118 -8.84 -19.06 -4.83
C PRO A 118 -9.65 -20.36 -4.76
N CYS A 119 -9.42 -21.23 -3.77
CA CYS A 119 -9.96 -22.59 -3.76
C CYS A 119 -10.64 -23.01 -2.45
N ALA A 120 -10.36 -22.38 -1.31
CA ALA A 120 -10.98 -22.70 -0.03
C ALA A 120 -12.49 -22.40 -0.03
N ASP A 121 -13.23 -23.03 0.88
CA ASP A 121 -14.63 -22.71 1.12
C ASP A 121 -14.74 -21.25 1.62
N PRO A 122 -15.59 -20.41 1.00
CA PRO A 122 -15.63 -19.00 1.33
C PRO A 122 -16.19 -18.72 2.74
N LEU A 123 -17.08 -19.57 3.28
CA LEU A 123 -17.60 -19.36 4.64
C LEU A 123 -16.55 -19.72 5.68
N GLU A 124 -15.85 -20.84 5.50
CA GLU A 124 -14.74 -21.23 6.38
C GLU A 124 -13.63 -20.18 6.37
N LEU A 125 -13.22 -19.73 5.18
CA LEU A 125 -12.19 -18.71 5.02
C LEU A 125 -12.60 -17.36 5.61
N HIS A 126 -13.86 -16.96 5.46
CA HIS A 126 -14.39 -15.75 6.10
C HIS A 126 -14.35 -15.87 7.63
N SER A 127 -14.83 -16.98 8.20
CA SER A 127 -14.81 -17.21 9.65
C SER A 127 -13.39 -17.18 10.22
N GLU A 128 -12.44 -17.82 9.54
CA GLU A 128 -11.04 -17.81 9.96
C GLU A 128 -10.40 -16.42 9.79
N GLY A 129 -10.57 -15.77 8.63
CA GLY A 129 -10.03 -14.44 8.36
C GLY A 129 -10.52 -13.38 9.34
N THR A 130 -11.81 -13.38 9.68
CA THR A 130 -12.39 -12.46 10.67
C THR A 130 -11.92 -12.77 12.10
N ALA A 131 -11.66 -14.03 12.45
CA ALA A 131 -11.06 -14.40 13.73
C ALA A 131 -9.62 -13.88 13.84
N TRP A 132 -8.82 -14.03 12.78
CA TRP A 132 -7.46 -13.50 12.72
C TRP A 132 -7.42 -11.98 12.73
N LEU A 133 -8.31 -11.31 11.99
CA LEU A 133 -8.38 -9.85 12.01
C LEU A 133 -8.63 -9.33 13.43
N ARG A 134 -9.61 -9.93 14.16
CA ARG A 134 -9.87 -9.60 15.58
C ARG A 134 -8.65 -9.84 16.48
N ARG A 135 -7.93 -10.94 16.26
CA ARG A 135 -6.72 -11.26 17.03
C ARG A 135 -5.60 -10.26 16.76
N ILE A 136 -5.38 -9.89 15.50
CA ILE A 136 -4.37 -8.89 15.12
C ILE A 136 -4.72 -7.53 15.72
N THR A 137 -5.98 -7.10 15.61
CA THR A 137 -6.41 -5.81 16.19
C THR A 137 -6.27 -5.78 17.71
N SER A 138 -6.47 -6.90 18.41
CA SER A 138 -6.27 -6.97 19.87
C SER A 138 -4.81 -6.75 20.31
N LEU A 139 -3.83 -6.91 19.40
CA LEU A 139 -2.44 -6.58 19.70
C LEU A 139 -2.21 -5.08 19.89
N LEU A 140 -3.10 -4.24 19.33
CA LEU A 140 -3.03 -2.78 19.47
C LEU A 140 -3.42 -2.31 20.88
N ASP A 141 -4.03 -3.18 21.70
CA ASP A 141 -4.35 -2.90 23.10
C ASP A 141 -3.09 -2.99 24.01
N GLY A 142 -2.01 -3.59 23.51
CA GLY A 142 -0.74 -3.75 24.23
C GLY A 142 0.29 -2.67 23.89
N ARG A 143 1.39 -2.62 24.65
CA ARG A 143 2.53 -1.75 24.30
C ARG A 143 3.23 -2.31 23.07
N LEU A 144 3.38 -1.49 22.04
CA LEU A 144 4.11 -1.81 20.82
C LEU A 144 5.16 -0.74 20.57
N THR A 145 6.30 -1.14 20.00
CA THR A 145 7.19 -0.16 19.36
C THR A 145 6.51 0.43 18.12
N LEU A 146 6.93 1.61 17.67
CA LEU A 146 6.38 2.23 16.45
C LEU A 146 6.48 1.31 15.22
N ALA A 147 7.60 0.60 15.07
CA ALA A 147 7.81 -0.35 13.98
C ALA A 147 6.80 -1.50 14.04
N GLN A 148 6.59 -2.08 15.22
CA GLN A 148 5.61 -3.17 15.40
C GLN A 148 4.17 -2.67 15.25
N HIS A 149 3.86 -1.45 15.71
CA HIS A 149 2.54 -0.86 15.49
C HIS A 149 2.24 -0.76 14.00
N ARG A 150 3.17 -0.20 13.21
CA ARG A 150 3.05 -0.14 11.74
C ARG A 150 2.92 -1.54 11.13
N GLU A 151 3.72 -2.50 11.59
CA GLU A 151 3.64 -3.89 11.11
C GLU A 151 2.29 -4.56 11.40
N VAL A 152 1.74 -4.38 12.61
CA VAL A 152 0.42 -4.89 12.98
C VAL A 152 -0.67 -4.29 12.09
N LEU A 153 -0.60 -2.99 11.78
CA LEU A 153 -1.53 -2.35 10.84
C LEU A 153 -1.41 -2.91 9.42
N VAL A 154 -0.19 -3.20 8.95
CA VAL A 154 0.03 -3.85 7.64
C VAL A 154 -0.59 -5.25 7.62
N LEU A 155 -0.33 -6.07 8.65
CA LEU A 155 -0.88 -7.41 8.77
C LEU A 155 -2.42 -7.39 8.85
N ALA A 156 -2.99 -6.46 9.62
CA ALA A 156 -4.43 -6.26 9.68
C ALA A 156 -4.99 -5.82 8.32
N GLY A 157 -4.29 -4.95 7.59
CA GLY A 157 -4.69 -4.48 6.27
C GLY A 157 -4.76 -5.62 5.24
N TRP A 158 -3.76 -6.50 5.20
CA TRP A 158 -3.77 -7.67 4.31
C TRP A 158 -4.93 -8.63 4.61
N VAL A 159 -5.14 -8.96 5.89
CA VAL A 159 -6.25 -9.83 6.28
C VAL A 159 -7.61 -9.16 6.02
N ALA A 160 -7.72 -7.84 6.22
CA ALA A 160 -8.93 -7.09 5.91
C ALA A 160 -9.23 -7.06 4.40
N LEU A 161 -8.22 -6.87 3.53
CA LEU A 161 -8.41 -6.99 2.07
C LEU A 161 -8.95 -8.38 1.70
N LEU A 162 -8.35 -9.44 2.25
CA LEU A 162 -8.80 -10.81 2.03
C LEU A 162 -10.26 -10.99 2.47
N VAL A 163 -10.60 -10.61 3.70
CA VAL A 163 -11.97 -10.72 4.23
C VAL A 163 -12.94 -9.95 3.34
N GLY A 164 -12.59 -8.75 2.89
CA GLY A 164 -13.43 -7.96 1.99
C GLY A 164 -13.63 -8.61 0.61
N CYS A 165 -12.63 -9.33 0.07
CA CYS A 165 -12.82 -10.13 -1.14
C CYS A 165 -13.82 -11.27 -0.91
N VAL A 166 -13.73 -11.95 0.24
CA VAL A 166 -14.64 -13.05 0.58
C VAL A 166 -16.06 -12.55 0.88
N ASP A 167 -16.20 -11.43 1.61
CA ASP A 167 -17.48 -10.76 1.81
C ASP A 167 -18.17 -10.48 0.47
N TYR A 168 -17.39 -10.01 -0.51
CA TYR A 168 -17.91 -9.72 -1.83
C TYR A 168 -18.31 -10.98 -2.61
N ASP A 169 -17.48 -12.03 -2.54
CA ASP A 169 -17.76 -13.32 -3.18
C ASP A 169 -19.06 -13.95 -2.67
N LEU A 170 -19.35 -13.78 -1.38
CA LEU A 170 -20.58 -14.20 -0.71
C LEU A 170 -21.78 -13.29 -1.02
N GLY A 171 -21.57 -12.19 -1.74
CA GLY A 171 -22.61 -11.23 -2.09
C GLY A 171 -22.94 -10.19 -1.00
N TRP A 172 -22.17 -10.13 0.09
CA TRP A 172 -22.36 -9.19 1.21
C TRP A 172 -21.79 -7.81 0.92
N ARG A 173 -22.33 -7.15 -0.12
CA ARG A 173 -21.78 -5.92 -0.71
C ARG A 173 -21.50 -4.80 0.29
N THR A 174 -22.44 -4.55 1.21
CA THR A 174 -22.28 -3.48 2.23
C THR A 174 -21.14 -3.79 3.18
N THR A 175 -21.03 -5.05 3.62
CA THR A 175 -19.94 -5.52 4.49
C THR A 175 -18.62 -5.44 3.74
N ALA A 176 -18.56 -5.95 2.51
CA ALA A 176 -17.37 -5.91 1.67
C ALA A 176 -16.83 -4.49 1.48
N GLU A 177 -17.71 -3.52 1.22
CA GLU A 177 -17.34 -2.12 1.07
C GLU A 177 -16.83 -1.50 2.39
N ALA A 178 -17.45 -1.83 3.53
CA ALA A 178 -16.99 -1.40 4.83
C ALA A 178 -15.60 -1.98 5.16
N THR A 179 -15.40 -3.28 4.94
CA THR A 179 -14.12 -3.98 5.16
C THR A 179 -13.04 -3.42 4.23
N ARG A 180 -13.34 -3.19 2.95
CA ARG A 180 -12.44 -2.54 1.98
C ARG A 180 -11.99 -1.16 2.43
N ARG A 181 -12.91 -0.32 2.91
CA ARG A 181 -12.58 1.02 3.44
C ARG A 181 -11.73 0.94 4.70
N ALA A 182 -11.99 -0.02 5.58
CA ALA A 182 -11.14 -0.26 6.75
C ALA A 182 -9.71 -0.65 6.33
N ALA A 183 -9.56 -1.58 5.37
CA ALA A 183 -8.27 -1.97 4.83
C ALA A 183 -7.50 -0.79 4.21
N LEU A 184 -8.20 0.06 3.45
CA LEU A 184 -7.61 1.29 2.89
C LEU A 184 -7.12 2.23 4.00
N SER A 185 -7.91 2.43 5.06
CA SER A 185 -7.52 3.26 6.21
C SER A 185 -6.30 2.69 6.93
N LEU A 186 -6.23 1.37 7.11
CA LEU A 186 -5.06 0.70 7.69
C LEU A 186 -3.82 0.89 6.82
N GLY A 187 -3.96 0.77 5.50
CA GLY A 187 -2.88 1.03 4.55
C GLY A 187 -2.44 2.50 4.52
N GLN A 188 -3.34 3.45 4.78
CA GLN A 188 -2.99 4.87 4.90
C GLN A 188 -2.22 5.16 6.19
N GLU A 189 -2.72 4.68 7.33
CA GLU A 189 -2.07 4.85 8.63
C GLU A 189 -0.70 4.15 8.69
N ALA A 190 -0.57 3.00 8.02
CA ALA A 190 0.69 2.29 7.90
C ALA A 190 1.58 2.80 6.74
N GLU A 191 1.14 3.83 5.99
CA GLU A 191 1.80 4.34 4.78
C GLU A 191 2.24 3.19 3.82
N HIS A 192 1.37 2.19 3.65
CA HIS A 192 1.64 0.99 2.86
C HIS A 192 0.93 1.06 1.50
N ALA A 193 1.64 1.55 0.48
CA ALA A 193 1.09 1.83 -0.85
C ALA A 193 0.38 0.62 -1.50
N GLU A 194 0.88 -0.60 -1.30
CA GLU A 194 0.30 -1.79 -1.92
C GLU A 194 -1.10 -2.11 -1.38
N ILE A 195 -1.33 -1.96 -0.08
CA ILE A 195 -2.64 -2.19 0.54
C ILE A 195 -3.63 -1.13 0.07
N GLN A 196 -3.17 0.12 -0.06
CA GLN A 196 -4.00 1.19 -0.61
C GLN A 196 -4.39 0.91 -2.07
N GLY A 197 -3.44 0.43 -2.88
CA GLY A 197 -3.67 0.02 -4.25
C GLY A 197 -4.69 -1.12 -4.37
N TRP A 198 -4.59 -2.14 -3.52
CA TRP A 198 -5.56 -3.25 -3.48
C TRP A 198 -6.94 -2.79 -3.01
N GLY A 199 -7.00 -1.87 -2.05
CA GLY A 199 -8.26 -1.24 -1.64
C GLY A 199 -8.94 -0.44 -2.76
N ALA A 200 -8.16 0.17 -3.67
CA ALA A 200 -8.67 0.82 -4.88
C ALA A 200 -9.08 -0.19 -5.96
N GLU A 201 -8.31 -1.28 -6.10
CA GLU A 201 -8.61 -2.35 -7.06
C GLU A 201 -9.94 -3.04 -6.73
N MET A 202 -10.17 -3.34 -5.45
CA MET A 202 -11.45 -3.87 -4.98
C MET A 202 -12.60 -2.89 -5.27
N ALA A 203 -12.39 -1.58 -5.12
CA ALA A 203 -13.41 -0.59 -5.46
C ALA A 203 -13.73 -0.60 -6.96
N ALA A 204 -12.71 -0.74 -7.82
CA ALA A 204 -12.89 -0.86 -9.26
C ALA A 204 -13.64 -2.16 -9.62
N TRP A 205 -13.25 -3.27 -9.02
CA TRP A 205 -13.90 -4.57 -9.19
C TRP A 205 -15.38 -4.53 -8.76
N PHE A 206 -15.67 -3.99 -7.58
CA PHE A 206 -17.04 -3.87 -7.06
C PHE A 206 -17.92 -3.00 -7.97
N ALA A 207 -17.36 -1.93 -8.54
CA ALA A 207 -18.07 -1.05 -9.46
C ALA A 207 -18.35 -1.76 -10.80
N LEU A 208 -17.39 -2.52 -11.34
CA LEU A 208 -17.54 -3.27 -12.59
C LEU A 208 -18.70 -4.26 -12.57
N THR A 209 -18.73 -5.14 -11.56
CA THR A 209 -19.76 -6.17 -11.39
C THR A 209 -21.14 -5.60 -11.10
N GLN A 210 -21.23 -4.34 -10.68
CA GLN A 210 -22.48 -3.60 -10.50
C GLN A 210 -22.88 -2.79 -11.74
N GLY A 211 -22.12 -2.87 -12.83
CA GLY A 211 -22.38 -2.12 -14.07
C GLY A 211 -21.96 -0.65 -14.00
N ASN A 212 -21.31 -0.20 -12.92
CA ASN A 212 -20.80 1.16 -12.79
C ASN A 212 -19.40 1.28 -13.42
N TYR A 213 -19.33 1.23 -14.75
CA TYR A 213 -18.06 1.22 -15.47
C TYR A 213 -17.26 2.52 -15.30
N ARG A 214 -17.92 3.67 -15.18
CA ARG A 214 -17.24 4.95 -14.92
C ARG A 214 -16.62 4.98 -13.52
N GLY A 215 -17.37 4.56 -12.50
CA GLY A 215 -16.82 4.45 -11.14
C GLY A 215 -15.66 3.46 -11.06
N ALA A 216 -15.67 2.40 -11.87
CA ALA A 216 -14.53 1.50 -11.96
C ALA A 216 -13.27 2.15 -12.54
N ILE A 217 -13.44 2.97 -13.59
CA ILE A 217 -12.34 3.75 -14.19
C ILE A 217 -11.80 4.76 -13.17
N ASP A 218 -12.66 5.52 -12.51
CA ASP A 218 -12.26 6.53 -11.52
C ASP A 218 -11.47 5.89 -10.36
N ALA A 219 -11.95 4.75 -9.84
CA ALA A 219 -11.27 4.00 -8.79
C ALA A 219 -9.91 3.46 -9.25
N ALA A 220 -9.84 2.92 -10.48
CA ALA A 220 -8.60 2.42 -11.05
C ALA A 220 -7.56 3.53 -11.26
N GLU A 221 -7.97 4.68 -11.79
CA GLU A 221 -7.10 5.84 -12.01
C GLU A 221 -6.54 6.40 -10.70
N SER A 222 -7.38 6.49 -9.67
CA SER A 222 -6.95 6.93 -8.35
C SER A 222 -5.89 6.01 -7.75
N GLY A 223 -6.09 4.69 -7.80
CA GLY A 223 -5.12 3.71 -7.31
C GLY A 223 -3.83 3.68 -8.13
N LEU A 224 -3.92 3.87 -9.45
CA LEU A 224 -2.76 3.89 -10.34
C LEU A 224 -1.82 5.08 -10.06
N ALA A 225 -2.29 6.16 -9.44
CA ALA A 225 -1.43 7.29 -9.09
C ALA A 225 -0.30 6.90 -8.12
N THR A 226 -0.55 5.94 -7.23
CA THR A 226 0.39 5.50 -6.18
C THR A 226 0.97 4.11 -6.39
N ALA A 227 0.42 3.31 -7.32
CA ALA A 227 0.78 1.91 -7.54
C ALA A 227 1.48 1.60 -8.87
N ARG A 228 2.06 2.61 -9.57
CA ARG A 228 2.63 2.43 -10.93
C ARG A 228 3.79 1.45 -11.04
N GLU A 229 4.45 1.13 -9.93
CA GLU A 229 5.59 0.22 -9.87
C GLU A 229 5.28 -1.02 -9.01
N LEU A 230 4.00 -1.31 -8.77
CA LEU A 230 3.53 -2.43 -7.95
C LEU A 230 2.68 -3.39 -8.77
N GLY A 231 2.61 -4.66 -8.34
CA GLY A 231 1.77 -5.69 -8.96
C GLY A 231 0.31 -5.27 -9.07
N VAL A 232 -0.24 -4.61 -8.05
CA VAL A 232 -1.62 -4.10 -8.09
C VAL A 232 -1.85 -3.05 -9.17
N GLY A 233 -0.83 -2.30 -9.59
CA GLY A 233 -0.91 -1.38 -10.73
C GLY A 233 -1.25 -2.09 -12.04
N VAL A 234 -0.73 -3.31 -12.22
CA VAL A 234 -1.06 -4.17 -13.37
C VAL A 234 -2.56 -4.52 -13.37
N GLN A 235 -3.09 -4.92 -12.22
CA GLN A 235 -4.49 -5.32 -12.09
C GLN A 235 -5.45 -4.12 -12.17
N LEU A 236 -5.11 -2.97 -11.60
CA LEU A 236 -5.88 -1.72 -11.76
C LEU A 236 -6.02 -1.33 -13.24
N ALA A 237 -4.92 -1.36 -14.00
CA ALA A 237 -4.94 -1.11 -15.44
C ALA A 237 -5.82 -2.14 -16.19
N ALA A 238 -5.80 -3.40 -15.75
CA ALA A 238 -6.67 -4.43 -16.31
C ALA A 238 -8.16 -4.22 -16.00
N GLN A 239 -8.51 -3.77 -14.78
CA GLN A 239 -9.89 -3.41 -14.43
C GLN A 239 -10.38 -2.20 -15.24
N GLN A 240 -9.50 -1.20 -15.43
CA GLN A 240 -9.80 -0.06 -16.30
C GLN A 240 -10.07 -0.52 -17.74
N ALA A 241 -9.27 -1.45 -18.28
CA ALA A 241 -9.50 -2.03 -19.59
C ALA A 241 -10.85 -2.78 -19.70
N LYS A 242 -11.21 -3.56 -18.68
CA LYS A 242 -12.51 -4.25 -18.62
C LYS A 242 -13.69 -3.28 -18.63
N ALA A 243 -13.55 -2.12 -18.00
CA ALA A 243 -14.56 -1.06 -18.01
C ALA A 243 -14.66 -0.40 -19.41
N TRP A 244 -13.53 -0.01 -20.00
CA TRP A 244 -13.50 0.59 -21.33
C TRP A 244 -14.07 -0.32 -22.42
N ALA A 245 -13.76 -1.62 -22.36
CA ALA A 245 -14.31 -2.62 -23.27
C ALA A 245 -15.86 -2.60 -23.25
N ARG A 246 -16.46 -2.51 -22.06
CA ARG A 246 -17.92 -2.51 -21.88
C ARG A 246 -18.59 -1.19 -22.21
N ILE A 247 -17.84 -0.08 -22.14
CA ILE A 247 -18.28 1.22 -22.67
C ILE A 247 -18.24 1.23 -24.21
N GLY A 248 -17.40 0.39 -24.82
CA GLY A 248 -17.19 0.31 -26.27
C GLY A 248 -16.02 1.16 -26.78
N ASP A 249 -15.20 1.72 -25.89
CA ASP A 249 -13.99 2.47 -26.27
C ASP A 249 -12.80 1.50 -26.40
N ARG A 250 -12.63 0.97 -27.62
CA ARG A 250 -11.56 0.03 -27.94
C ARG A 250 -10.16 0.64 -27.79
N ALA A 251 -9.99 1.92 -28.13
CA ALA A 251 -8.69 2.57 -28.05
C ALA A 251 -8.25 2.77 -26.58
N ALA A 252 -9.18 3.21 -25.72
CA ALA A 252 -8.91 3.34 -24.29
C ALA A 252 -8.65 1.98 -23.62
N MET A 253 -9.41 0.94 -24.01
CA MET A 253 -9.18 -0.44 -23.56
C MET A 253 -7.77 -0.93 -23.93
N GLU A 254 -7.35 -0.82 -25.19
CA GLU A 254 -6.04 -1.26 -25.65
C GLU A 254 -4.91 -0.46 -24.98
N ASN A 255 -5.12 0.83 -24.72
CA ASN A 255 -4.18 1.66 -23.99
C ASN A 255 -4.01 1.22 -22.53
N ALA A 256 -5.10 0.94 -21.83
CA ALA A 256 -5.07 0.44 -20.45
C ALA A 256 -4.36 -0.93 -20.38
N LEU A 257 -4.62 -1.85 -21.31
CA LEU A 257 -3.87 -3.12 -21.39
C LEU A 257 -2.38 -2.91 -21.67
N ARG A 258 -2.02 -1.94 -22.52
CA ARG A 258 -0.62 -1.60 -22.80
C ARG A 258 0.07 -1.06 -21.55
N GLN A 259 -0.60 -0.22 -20.78
CA GLN A 259 -0.09 0.29 -19.51
C GLN A 259 0.13 -0.85 -18.51
N GLY A 260 -0.83 -1.77 -18.36
CA GLY A 260 -0.69 -2.94 -17.49
C GLY A 260 0.52 -3.81 -17.86
N ARG A 261 0.73 -4.08 -19.15
CA ARG A 261 1.92 -4.80 -19.64
C ARG A 261 3.22 -4.06 -19.33
N ALA A 262 3.26 -2.76 -19.56
CA ALA A 262 4.46 -1.95 -19.29
C ALA A 262 4.84 -1.90 -17.80
N ILE A 263 3.86 -2.02 -16.89
CA ILE A 263 4.13 -2.18 -15.46
C ILE A 263 4.68 -3.59 -15.21
N LEU A 264 4.00 -4.62 -15.72
CA LEU A 264 4.36 -6.03 -15.51
C LEU A 264 5.77 -6.37 -16.02
N GLU A 265 6.20 -5.80 -17.15
CA GLU A 265 7.54 -5.99 -17.73
C GLU A 265 8.68 -5.52 -16.82
N LYS A 266 8.41 -4.60 -15.89
CA LYS A 266 9.41 -4.09 -14.94
C LYS A 266 9.46 -4.88 -13.63
N LEU A 267 8.45 -5.68 -13.34
CA LEU A 267 8.35 -6.42 -12.08
C LEU A 267 9.19 -7.68 -12.15
N ASP A 268 9.84 -8.01 -11.04
CA ASP A 268 10.49 -9.30 -10.85
C ASP A 268 9.45 -10.44 -10.91
N HIS A 269 9.91 -11.62 -11.33
CA HIS A 269 9.03 -12.79 -11.31
C HIS A 269 8.62 -13.13 -9.87
N PRO A 270 7.31 -13.26 -9.56
CA PRO A 270 6.88 -13.47 -8.19
C PRO A 270 7.32 -14.83 -7.62
N ALA A 271 7.71 -14.85 -6.35
CA ALA A 271 8.12 -16.08 -5.66
C ALA A 271 6.94 -17.01 -5.30
N ASN A 272 5.77 -16.44 -5.02
CA ASN A 272 4.57 -17.18 -4.62
C ASN A 272 3.37 -16.82 -5.50
N LEU A 273 3.13 -17.62 -6.54
CA LEU A 273 2.03 -17.43 -7.48
C LEU A 273 0.67 -17.85 -6.92
N ASP A 274 0.63 -18.50 -5.75
CA ASP A 274 -0.62 -18.92 -5.15
C ASP A 274 -1.35 -17.78 -4.43
N ASN A 275 -0.62 -16.79 -3.94
CA ASN A 275 -1.17 -15.63 -3.26
C ASN A 275 -2.07 -14.80 -4.18
N HIS A 276 -3.30 -14.56 -3.77
CA HIS A 276 -4.28 -13.78 -4.54
C HIS A 276 -3.82 -12.35 -4.85
N PHE A 277 -3.06 -11.71 -3.96
CA PHE A 277 -2.55 -10.35 -4.12
C PHE A 277 -1.22 -10.29 -4.90
N VAL A 278 -0.83 -11.40 -5.52
CA VAL A 278 0.27 -11.43 -6.49
C VAL A 278 -0.30 -11.39 -7.91
N VAL A 279 0.41 -10.67 -8.78
CA VAL A 279 0.07 -10.55 -10.21
C VAL A 279 1.21 -11.08 -11.05
N ASP A 280 0.90 -12.05 -11.91
CA ASP A 280 1.82 -12.67 -12.84
C ASP A 280 1.30 -12.53 -14.27
N PRO A 281 2.10 -12.85 -15.30
CA PRO A 281 1.66 -12.78 -16.69
C PRO A 281 0.39 -13.60 -16.98
N GLN A 282 0.22 -14.77 -16.34
CA GLN A 282 -0.96 -15.60 -16.60
C GLN A 282 -2.23 -15.00 -15.98
N LYS A 283 -2.14 -14.37 -14.80
CA LYS A 283 -3.24 -13.58 -14.24
C LYS A 283 -3.57 -12.37 -15.12
N PHE A 284 -2.57 -11.73 -15.73
CA PHE A 284 -2.81 -10.63 -16.66
C PHE A 284 -3.52 -11.10 -17.95
N ASP A 285 -3.09 -12.22 -18.53
CA ASP A 285 -3.74 -12.86 -19.69
C ASP A 285 -5.21 -13.19 -19.41
N PHE A 286 -5.54 -13.60 -18.17
CA PHE A 286 -6.92 -13.81 -17.73
C PHE A 286 -7.78 -12.54 -17.82
N TYR A 287 -7.25 -11.37 -17.49
CA TYR A 287 -8.02 -10.12 -17.68
C TYR A 287 -8.09 -9.71 -19.16
N ALA A 288 -7.00 -9.89 -19.91
CA ALA A 288 -6.97 -9.60 -21.34
C ALA A 288 -7.96 -10.46 -22.13
N MET A 289 -8.16 -11.73 -21.72
CA MET A 289 -9.19 -12.63 -22.23
C MET A 289 -10.58 -11.98 -22.20
N ASP A 290 -10.97 -11.42 -21.06
CA ASP A 290 -12.27 -10.78 -20.87
C ASP A 290 -12.42 -9.55 -21.77
N CYS A 291 -11.38 -8.73 -21.87
CA CYS A 291 -11.36 -7.59 -22.79
C CYS A 291 -11.54 -8.03 -24.25
N CYS A 292 -10.81 -9.05 -24.72
CA CYS A 292 -10.94 -9.59 -26.07
C CYS A 292 -12.36 -10.12 -26.33
N ARG A 293 -12.93 -10.84 -25.35
CA ARG A 293 -14.32 -11.34 -25.45
C ARG A 293 -15.31 -10.20 -25.61
N VAL A 294 -15.24 -9.18 -24.78
CA VAL A 294 -16.18 -8.05 -24.83
C VAL A 294 -15.99 -7.23 -26.11
N ALA A 295 -14.75 -7.06 -26.58
CA ALA A 295 -14.43 -6.33 -27.81
C ALA A 295 -14.78 -7.09 -29.11
N GLY A 296 -15.21 -8.35 -29.02
CA GLY A 296 -15.57 -9.17 -30.20
C GLY A 296 -14.38 -9.87 -30.87
N ASP A 297 -13.20 -9.89 -30.24
CA ASP A 297 -12.00 -10.55 -30.78
C ASP A 297 -11.99 -12.05 -30.48
N ASP A 298 -12.99 -12.76 -31.01
CA ASP A 298 -13.33 -14.14 -30.61
C ASP A 298 -12.13 -15.12 -30.69
N ARG A 299 -11.29 -15.01 -31.74
CA ARG A 299 -10.10 -15.87 -31.90
C ARG A 299 -9.08 -15.68 -30.76
N LEU A 300 -8.86 -14.44 -30.33
CA LEU A 300 -7.92 -14.15 -29.22
C LEU A 300 -8.55 -14.54 -27.88
N ALA A 301 -9.84 -14.24 -27.70
CA ALA A 301 -10.59 -14.62 -26.51
C ALA A 301 -10.57 -16.15 -26.30
N GLU A 302 -10.79 -16.93 -27.35
CA GLU A 302 -10.73 -18.40 -27.30
C GLU A 302 -9.32 -18.90 -26.95
N SER A 303 -8.29 -18.35 -27.59
CA SER A 303 -6.90 -18.72 -27.32
C SER A 303 -6.53 -18.49 -25.85
N TYR A 304 -6.84 -17.30 -25.32
CA TYR A 304 -6.60 -16.99 -23.92
C TYR A 304 -7.44 -17.86 -22.99
N ALA A 305 -8.72 -18.07 -23.27
CA ALA A 305 -9.58 -18.91 -22.43
C ALA A 305 -9.04 -20.34 -22.31
N ARG A 306 -8.63 -20.95 -23.43
CA ARG A 306 -8.00 -22.28 -23.41
C ARG A 306 -6.69 -22.27 -22.63
N GLN A 307 -5.89 -21.21 -22.73
CA GLN A 307 -4.65 -21.08 -21.95
C GLN A 307 -4.92 -20.95 -20.44
N VAL A 308 -5.87 -20.10 -20.05
CA VAL A 308 -6.28 -19.91 -18.65
C VAL A 308 -6.76 -21.23 -18.04
N ILE A 309 -7.58 -21.99 -18.77
CA ILE A 309 -8.04 -23.32 -18.31
C ILE A 309 -6.84 -24.26 -18.10
N ARG A 310 -5.92 -24.31 -19.07
CA ARG A 310 -4.72 -25.16 -18.98
C ARG A 310 -3.84 -24.78 -17.78
N THR A 311 -3.54 -23.50 -17.58
CA THR A 311 -2.63 -23.07 -16.49
C THR A 311 -3.29 -23.08 -15.12
N SER A 312 -4.62 -23.01 -15.06
CA SER A 312 -5.40 -23.09 -13.82
C SER A 312 -5.73 -24.52 -13.39
N THR A 313 -5.29 -25.53 -14.16
CA THR A 313 -5.54 -26.95 -13.91
C THR A 313 -4.22 -27.69 -13.72
N GLY A 314 -4.11 -28.48 -12.65
CA GLY A 314 -2.95 -29.32 -12.38
C GLY A 314 -2.80 -30.46 -13.39
N PRO A 315 -1.61 -31.08 -13.50
CA PRO A 315 -1.40 -32.25 -14.37
C PRO A 315 -2.29 -33.45 -14.04
N ASP A 316 -2.78 -33.51 -12.79
CA ASP A 316 -3.72 -34.50 -12.26
C ASP A 316 -5.20 -34.18 -12.57
N GLY A 317 -5.47 -33.05 -13.24
CA GLY A 317 -6.82 -32.55 -13.51
C GLY A 317 -7.42 -31.72 -12.38
N THR A 318 -6.70 -31.51 -11.27
CA THR A 318 -7.20 -30.71 -10.14
C THR A 318 -7.26 -29.24 -10.52
N ILE A 319 -8.44 -28.61 -10.43
CA ILE A 319 -8.60 -27.18 -10.71
C ILE A 319 -8.04 -26.36 -9.54
N ARG A 320 -6.97 -25.61 -9.78
CA ARG A 320 -6.29 -24.77 -8.77
C ARG A 320 -6.90 -23.39 -8.61
N LYS A 321 -7.41 -22.80 -9.71
CA LYS A 321 -8.04 -21.48 -9.71
C LYS A 321 -9.48 -21.56 -10.30
N PRO A 322 -10.45 -22.13 -9.55
CA PRO A 322 -11.83 -22.36 -10.01
C PRO A 322 -12.48 -21.18 -10.72
N MET A 323 -12.42 -19.97 -10.15
CA MET A 323 -13.06 -18.80 -10.73
C MET A 323 -12.49 -18.39 -12.09
N ARG A 324 -11.18 -18.53 -12.29
CA ARG A 324 -10.56 -18.25 -13.60
C ARG A 324 -11.03 -19.25 -14.65
N VAL A 325 -11.20 -20.52 -14.27
CA VAL A 325 -11.74 -21.57 -15.15
C VAL A 325 -13.21 -21.28 -15.52
N SER A 326 -14.05 -20.94 -14.54
CA SER A 326 -15.46 -20.60 -14.80
C SER A 326 -15.60 -19.41 -15.74
N GLU A 327 -14.85 -18.33 -15.54
CA GLU A 327 -14.89 -17.15 -16.44
C GLU A 327 -14.31 -17.45 -17.83
N ALA A 328 -13.31 -18.33 -17.93
CA ALA A 328 -12.80 -18.81 -19.22
C ALA A 328 -13.83 -19.68 -19.96
N GLN A 329 -14.56 -20.53 -19.25
CA GLN A 329 -15.65 -21.32 -19.82
C GLN A 329 -16.80 -20.43 -20.30
N LEU A 330 -17.18 -19.41 -19.53
CA LEU A 330 -18.15 -18.41 -19.99
C LEU A 330 -17.64 -17.62 -21.20
N THR A 331 -16.32 -17.43 -21.31
CA THR A 331 -15.72 -16.85 -22.51
C THR A 331 -15.87 -17.74 -23.73
N LEU A 332 -15.58 -19.02 -23.59
CA LEU A 332 -15.81 -20.01 -24.65
C LEU A 332 -17.30 -20.11 -25.02
N ALA A 333 -18.20 -20.02 -24.03
CA ALA A 333 -19.63 -20.00 -24.27
C ALA A 333 -20.04 -18.82 -25.17
N VAL A 334 -19.59 -17.60 -24.86
CA VAL A 334 -19.84 -16.42 -25.70
C VAL A 334 -19.28 -16.61 -27.11
N VAL A 335 -18.04 -17.09 -27.25
CA VAL A 335 -17.44 -17.36 -28.57
C VAL A 335 -18.25 -18.40 -29.36
N ALA A 336 -18.71 -19.47 -28.71
CA ALA A 336 -19.53 -20.51 -29.35
C ALA A 336 -20.90 -19.98 -29.79
N VAL A 337 -21.58 -19.19 -28.96
CA VAL A 337 -22.80 -18.46 -29.35
C VAL A 337 -22.53 -17.62 -30.59
N ARG A 338 -21.37 -16.95 -30.64
CA ARG A 338 -21.00 -16.10 -31.76
C ARG A 338 -20.75 -16.87 -33.05
N GLY A 339 -20.15 -18.05 -32.92
CA GLY A 339 -19.95 -19.04 -33.98
C GLY A 339 -21.19 -19.83 -34.38
N ARG A 340 -22.36 -19.52 -33.80
CA ARG A 340 -23.65 -20.21 -34.00
C ARG A 340 -23.70 -21.67 -33.51
N ASP A 341 -22.85 -22.03 -32.57
CA ASP A 341 -22.87 -23.33 -31.89
C ASP A 341 -23.48 -23.19 -30.49
N LEU A 342 -24.82 -23.21 -30.41
CA LEU A 342 -25.55 -23.08 -29.15
C LEU A 342 -25.34 -24.28 -28.23
N GLU A 343 -25.12 -25.47 -28.79
CA GLU A 343 -24.92 -26.68 -27.99
C GLU A 343 -23.62 -26.59 -27.19
N LEU A 344 -22.52 -26.28 -27.87
CA LEU A 344 -21.24 -26.03 -27.21
C LEU A 344 -21.33 -24.85 -26.24
N ALA A 345 -22.04 -23.79 -26.61
CA ALA A 345 -22.19 -22.64 -25.74
C ALA A 345 -22.86 -22.97 -24.40
N VAL A 346 -23.94 -23.75 -24.45
CA VAL A 346 -24.67 -24.16 -23.25
C VAL A 346 -23.83 -25.13 -22.43
N ASP A 347 -23.14 -26.09 -23.07
CA ASP A 347 -22.24 -27.01 -22.36
C ASP A 347 -21.12 -26.28 -21.61
N GLU A 348 -20.41 -25.34 -22.26
CA GLU A 348 -19.39 -24.52 -21.59
C GLU A 348 -20.00 -23.65 -20.47
N GLY A 349 -21.19 -23.09 -20.70
CA GLY A 349 -21.95 -22.37 -19.67
C GLY A 349 -22.27 -23.22 -18.45
N MET A 350 -22.72 -24.46 -18.64
CA MET A 350 -23.03 -25.38 -17.54
C MET A 350 -21.77 -25.82 -16.79
N ARG A 351 -20.65 -26.06 -17.49
CA ARG A 351 -19.36 -26.33 -16.86
C ARG A 351 -18.90 -25.18 -15.98
N ALA A 352 -19.12 -23.93 -16.39
CA ALA A 352 -18.79 -22.75 -15.59
C ALA A 352 -19.52 -22.71 -14.25
N PHE A 353 -20.74 -23.27 -14.18
CA PHE A 353 -21.56 -23.32 -12.97
C PHE A 353 -21.25 -24.53 -12.06
N ALA A 354 -20.53 -25.53 -12.54
CA ALA A 354 -20.29 -26.78 -11.81
C ALA A 354 -19.38 -26.63 -10.58
N GLY A 355 -18.56 -25.57 -10.54
CA GLY A 355 -17.65 -25.30 -9.42
C GLY A 355 -18.37 -24.97 -8.12
N LYS A 356 -17.89 -25.53 -7.00
CA LYS A 356 -18.37 -25.20 -5.64
C LYS A 356 -17.89 -23.81 -5.19
N ARG A 357 -16.61 -23.51 -5.41
CA ARG A 357 -16.03 -22.20 -5.11
C ARG A 357 -16.53 -21.18 -6.13
N ARG A 358 -17.21 -20.14 -5.63
CA ARG A 358 -17.86 -19.11 -6.46
C ARG A 358 -17.59 -17.71 -5.91
N SER A 359 -17.32 -16.76 -6.80
CA SER A 359 -17.52 -15.34 -6.55
C SER A 359 -18.85 -14.96 -7.17
N LEU A 360 -19.92 -14.94 -6.36
CA LEU A 360 -21.30 -14.87 -6.89
C LEU A 360 -21.53 -13.60 -7.73
N PRO A 361 -21.18 -12.38 -7.29
CA PRO A 361 -21.43 -11.19 -8.12
C PRO A 361 -20.68 -11.22 -9.45
N SER A 362 -19.43 -11.67 -9.48
CA SER A 362 -18.66 -11.78 -10.72
C SER A 362 -19.17 -12.86 -11.64
N LEU A 363 -19.47 -14.05 -11.10
CA LEU A 363 -20.00 -15.16 -11.88
C LEU A 363 -21.34 -14.79 -12.53
N LEU A 364 -22.28 -14.23 -11.75
CA LEU A 364 -23.59 -13.81 -12.25
C LEU A 364 -23.48 -12.71 -13.31
N TRP A 365 -22.56 -11.77 -13.14
CA TRP A 365 -22.34 -10.69 -14.10
C TRP A 365 -21.88 -11.19 -15.46
N ILE A 366 -20.81 -12.01 -15.50
CA ILE A 366 -20.28 -12.57 -16.75
C ILE A 366 -21.26 -13.59 -17.36
N ALA A 367 -21.91 -14.41 -16.53
CA ALA A 367 -22.92 -15.36 -17.01
C ALA A 367 -24.14 -14.66 -17.60
N GLY A 368 -24.52 -13.49 -17.05
CA GLY A 368 -25.55 -12.63 -17.59
C GLY A 368 -25.16 -11.97 -18.91
N GLU A 369 -23.87 -11.71 -19.16
CA GLU A 369 -23.38 -11.31 -20.49
C GLU A 369 -23.54 -12.42 -21.52
N ALA A 370 -23.17 -13.66 -21.17
CA ALA A 370 -23.38 -14.82 -22.04
C ALA A 370 -24.88 -15.08 -22.30
N ALA A 371 -25.73 -14.92 -21.27
CA ALA A 371 -27.18 -15.01 -21.40
C ALA A 371 -27.73 -14.03 -22.45
N ARG A 372 -27.25 -12.77 -22.44
CA ARG A 372 -27.69 -11.75 -23.41
C ARG A 372 -27.35 -12.15 -24.84
N GLU A 373 -26.14 -12.65 -25.08
CA GLU A 373 -25.73 -13.15 -26.40
C GLU A 373 -26.59 -14.33 -26.86
N MET A 374 -26.91 -15.27 -25.95
CA MET A 374 -27.80 -16.40 -26.26
C MET A 374 -29.23 -15.94 -26.59
N ILE A 375 -29.79 -15.00 -25.81
CA ILE A 375 -31.13 -14.44 -26.05
C ILE A 375 -31.17 -13.71 -27.40
N GLU A 376 -30.15 -12.91 -27.72
CA GLU A 376 -30.12 -12.12 -28.95
C GLU A 376 -30.06 -13.00 -30.20
N ARG A 377 -29.26 -14.07 -30.17
CA ARG A 377 -29.01 -14.94 -31.33
C ARG A 377 -29.94 -16.15 -31.40
N PHE A 378 -30.45 -16.61 -30.27
CA PHE A 378 -31.27 -17.83 -30.12
C PHE A 378 -32.47 -17.65 -29.16
N PRO A 379 -33.35 -16.65 -29.37
CA PRO A 379 -34.41 -16.28 -28.42
C PRO A 379 -35.46 -17.36 -28.16
N GLY A 380 -35.68 -18.27 -29.12
CA GLY A 380 -36.74 -19.29 -29.06
C GLY A 380 -36.25 -20.70 -28.69
N ASP A 381 -34.93 -20.94 -28.70
CA ASP A 381 -34.37 -22.27 -28.52
C ASP A 381 -34.53 -22.75 -27.06
N PRO A 382 -35.02 -23.99 -26.82
CA PRO A 382 -35.16 -24.52 -25.47
C PRO A 382 -33.86 -24.48 -24.66
N ARG A 383 -32.70 -24.70 -25.30
CA ARG A 383 -31.39 -24.72 -24.62
C ARG A 383 -31.01 -23.35 -24.05
N THR A 384 -31.43 -22.27 -24.70
CA THR A 384 -31.30 -20.91 -24.15
C THR A 384 -32.09 -20.78 -22.86
N ARG A 385 -33.29 -21.38 -22.78
CA ARG A 385 -34.11 -21.35 -21.56
C ARG A 385 -33.48 -22.15 -20.44
N ASP A 386 -32.92 -23.32 -20.75
CA ASP A 386 -32.22 -24.17 -19.79
C ASP A 386 -31.05 -23.43 -19.13
N TYR A 387 -30.25 -22.71 -19.92
CA TYR A 387 -29.17 -21.86 -19.39
C TYR A 387 -29.70 -20.73 -18.50
N LEU A 388 -30.78 -20.06 -18.90
CA LEU A 388 -31.41 -19.00 -18.10
C LEU A 388 -32.01 -19.52 -16.79
N ASP A 389 -32.62 -20.71 -16.80
CA ASP A 389 -33.12 -21.37 -15.60
C ASP A 389 -31.97 -21.67 -14.64
N GLN A 390 -30.85 -22.16 -15.17
CA GLN A 390 -29.71 -22.46 -14.33
C GLN A 390 -29.04 -21.20 -13.76
N LEU A 391 -28.96 -20.12 -14.55
CA LEU A 391 -28.51 -18.82 -14.07
C LEU A 391 -29.43 -18.24 -12.98
N ARG A 392 -30.76 -18.41 -13.12
CA ARG A 392 -31.72 -18.03 -12.07
C ARG A 392 -31.53 -18.83 -10.79
N SER A 393 -31.32 -20.14 -10.89
CA SER A 393 -31.05 -20.98 -9.72
C SER A 393 -29.75 -20.57 -9.01
N LEU A 394 -28.71 -20.19 -9.78
CA LEU A 394 -27.46 -19.68 -9.24
C LEU A 394 -27.62 -18.33 -8.53
N ALA A 395 -28.50 -17.46 -9.03
CA ALA A 395 -28.79 -16.18 -8.38
C ALA A 395 -29.61 -16.32 -7.10
N ALA A 396 -30.28 -17.46 -6.90
CA ALA A 396 -31.11 -17.75 -5.74
C ALA A 396 -30.39 -18.55 -4.64
N SER A 397 -29.20 -19.08 -4.92
CA SER A 397 -28.31 -19.74 -3.95
C SER A 397 -27.46 -18.74 -3.20
#